data_AF-A0A673H5L5-F1
#
_entry.id   AF-A0A673H5L5-F1
#
_cell.length_a   1.000
_cell.length_b   1.000
_cell.length_c   1.000
_cell.angle_alpha   90.00
_cell.angle_beta   90.00
_cell.angle_gamma   90.00
#
_symmetry.space_group_name_H-M   'P 1'
#
loop_
_entity.id
_entity.type
_entity.pdbx_description
1 polymer ?
#
loop_
_entity_poly.entity_id
_entity_poly.type
_entity_poly.pdbx_seq_one_letter_code
_entity_poly.pdbx_strand_id
1 'polypeptide(L)'
;ALMEAQARNQALQEQLSVQRQLLRELEQQLHESQRSSSQLRQQILVYEGEMERAQGQLEAEMQSLEEEKNRVIEEAFIRAESEMKAVHENLAGVRMNLLTLQPALRTLTCDYNCLKRQVQDFPYMLEKAITEAKQEICQVIGEVSSANQELLRKYKREMNLRKKCHNELVRLKGNIRVLCRVRPICAGETDAADTKNIVTFDPDDDAVLYLSNKGKLMTFELDKVFPTQATQEEVFQEVQSLVTSCIDGFNVCIFAYGQTGSGKTYTMEGVPEDPGINQRALRLLFSEVSEKKPDWDYKIIVSMVEIYNETLRNLLGDNPNEKLDIKMCPDGSGQLYVPGLTEFTVESVEDINKVKLTASNQSYATCHHYTLQCQLHELHKCMNITTVDNKILFPGKKAFPFKHFKYIYIYI
;
A
#
# COMPACT_ATOMS: atom_id res chain seq x y z
N ALA A 1 -34.24 -7.43 -196.43
CA ALA A 1 -35.38 -6.87 -195.69
C ALA A 1 -36.15 -7.91 -194.86
N LEU A 2 -36.55 -9.08 -195.40
CA LEU A 2 -37.37 -10.04 -194.63
C LEU A 2 -36.57 -10.95 -193.67
N MET A 3 -35.33 -11.34 -194.00
CA MET A 3 -34.54 -12.29 -193.19
C MET A 3 -33.98 -11.69 -191.88
N GLU A 4 -33.73 -10.39 -191.80
CA GLU A 4 -33.24 -9.74 -190.56
C GLU A 4 -34.32 -9.61 -189.48
N ALA A 5 -35.60 -9.55 -189.86
CA ALA A 5 -36.69 -9.43 -188.90
C ALA A 5 -36.99 -10.75 -188.16
N GLN A 6 -36.77 -11.90 -188.81
CA GLN A 6 -37.01 -13.21 -188.20
C GLN A 6 -35.96 -13.56 -187.14
N ALA A 7 -34.69 -13.20 -187.34
CA ALA A 7 -33.63 -13.42 -186.36
C ALA A 7 -33.86 -12.64 -185.05
N ARG A 8 -34.39 -11.41 -185.12
CA ARG A 8 -34.72 -10.62 -183.93
C ARG A 8 -35.86 -11.20 -183.10
N ASN A 9 -36.82 -11.90 -183.72
CA ASN A 9 -37.99 -12.42 -183.02
C ASN A 9 -37.67 -13.68 -182.20
N GLN A 10 -36.79 -14.55 -182.71
CA GLN A 10 -36.30 -15.70 -181.95
C GLN A 10 -35.47 -15.29 -180.71
N ALA A 11 -34.61 -14.29 -180.85
CA ALA A 11 -33.82 -13.77 -179.73
C ALA A 11 -34.70 -13.21 -178.59
N LEU A 12 -35.82 -12.56 -178.93
CA LEU A 12 -36.75 -12.02 -177.92
C LEU A 12 -37.54 -13.13 -177.21
N GLN A 13 -37.88 -14.23 -177.87
CA GLN A 13 -38.58 -15.35 -177.23
C GLN A 13 -37.71 -16.10 -176.21
N GLU A 14 -36.41 -16.29 -176.50
CA GLU A 14 -35.47 -16.85 -175.52
C GLU A 14 -35.34 -15.92 -174.30
N GLN A 15 -35.22 -14.61 -174.51
CA GLN A 15 -35.11 -13.63 -173.44
C GLN A 15 -36.33 -13.64 -172.49
N LEU A 16 -37.52 -13.85 -173.04
CA LEU A 16 -38.78 -13.90 -172.29
C LEU A 16 -38.92 -15.18 -171.46
N SER A 17 -38.37 -16.30 -171.94
CA SER A 17 -38.33 -17.57 -171.19
C SER A 17 -37.42 -17.49 -169.97
N VAL A 18 -36.23 -16.88 -170.14
CA VAL A 18 -35.25 -16.66 -169.06
C VAL A 18 -35.81 -15.72 -167.99
N GLN A 19 -36.51 -14.65 -168.39
CA GLN A 19 -37.13 -13.74 -167.43
C GLN A 19 -38.24 -14.39 -166.59
N ARG A 20 -39.03 -15.32 -167.16
CA ARG A 20 -40.07 -16.03 -166.40
C ARG A 20 -39.50 -17.02 -165.38
N GLN A 21 -38.36 -17.63 -165.70
CA GLN A 21 -37.67 -18.55 -164.79
C GLN A 21 -37.05 -17.78 -163.62
N LEU A 22 -36.44 -16.62 -163.91
CA LEU A 22 -35.89 -15.71 -162.91
C LEU A 22 -36.95 -15.17 -161.94
N LEU A 23 -38.15 -14.87 -162.42
CA LEU A 23 -39.27 -14.40 -161.58
C LEU A 23 -39.73 -15.44 -160.55
N ARG A 24 -39.80 -16.73 -160.92
CA ARG A 24 -40.18 -17.79 -159.97
C ARG A 24 -39.12 -18.02 -158.89
N GLU A 25 -37.85 -17.95 -159.26
CA GLU A 25 -36.74 -18.02 -158.31
C GLU A 25 -36.75 -16.85 -157.32
N LEU A 26 -37.06 -15.65 -157.80
CA LEU A 26 -37.21 -14.46 -156.94
C LEU A 26 -38.41 -14.57 -155.98
N GLU A 27 -39.56 -15.10 -156.41
CA GLU A 27 -40.72 -15.31 -155.53
C GLU A 27 -40.43 -16.33 -154.43
N GLN A 28 -39.72 -17.41 -154.75
CA GLN A 28 -39.34 -18.43 -153.77
C GLN A 28 -38.34 -17.89 -152.75
N GLN A 29 -37.32 -17.12 -153.19
CA GLN A 29 -36.39 -16.43 -152.30
C GLN A 29 -37.09 -15.41 -151.39
N LEU A 30 -38.10 -14.70 -151.90
CA LEU A 30 -38.86 -13.73 -151.11
C LEU A 30 -39.66 -14.42 -150.00
N HIS A 31 -40.29 -15.56 -150.28
CA HIS A 31 -41.03 -16.30 -149.26
C HIS A 31 -40.13 -16.95 -148.20
N GLU A 32 -38.97 -17.50 -148.59
CA GLU A 32 -37.98 -18.01 -147.64
C GLU A 32 -37.43 -16.88 -146.75
N SER A 33 -37.17 -15.70 -147.33
CA SER A 33 -36.74 -14.50 -146.59
C SER A 33 -37.81 -14.01 -145.61
N GLN A 34 -39.07 -13.96 -146.01
CA GLN A 34 -40.18 -13.58 -145.13
C GLN A 34 -40.36 -14.55 -143.96
N ARG A 35 -40.23 -15.85 -144.21
CA ARG A 35 -40.33 -16.89 -143.18
C ARG A 35 -39.17 -16.84 -142.19
N SER A 36 -37.96 -16.57 -142.69
CA SER A 36 -36.78 -16.31 -141.85
C SER A 36 -36.96 -15.03 -141.02
N SER A 37 -37.48 -13.95 -141.61
CA SER A 37 -37.71 -12.68 -140.91
C SER A 37 -38.77 -12.78 -139.80
N SER A 38 -39.82 -13.59 -139.97
CA SER A 38 -40.81 -13.80 -138.90
C SER A 38 -40.27 -14.67 -137.76
N GLN A 39 -39.47 -15.70 -138.08
CA GLN A 39 -38.76 -16.50 -137.07
C GLN A 39 -37.79 -15.66 -136.24
N LEU A 40 -36.98 -14.83 -136.89
CA LEU A 40 -36.04 -13.92 -136.22
C LEU A 40 -36.77 -12.93 -135.31
N ARG A 41 -37.92 -12.37 -135.72
CA ARG A 41 -38.70 -11.46 -134.87
C ARG A 41 -39.29 -12.14 -133.64
N GLN A 42 -39.80 -13.37 -133.78
CA GLN A 42 -40.27 -14.14 -132.61
C GLN A 42 -39.11 -14.43 -131.65
N GLN A 43 -37.93 -14.75 -132.17
CA GLN A 43 -36.77 -15.04 -131.35
C GLN A 43 -36.25 -13.78 -130.62
N ILE A 44 -36.26 -12.62 -131.27
CA ILE A 44 -35.95 -11.33 -130.64
C ILE A 44 -36.93 -11.04 -129.49
N LEU A 45 -38.23 -11.22 -129.69
CA LEU A 45 -39.24 -10.96 -128.66
C LEU A 45 -39.08 -11.87 -127.43
N VAL A 46 -38.72 -13.15 -127.65
CA VAL A 46 -38.43 -14.09 -126.56
C VAL A 46 -37.18 -13.65 -125.80
N TYR A 47 -36.09 -13.30 -126.50
CA TYR A 47 -34.86 -12.85 -125.85
C TYR A 47 -35.03 -11.50 -125.14
N GLU A 48 -35.83 -10.57 -125.66
CA GLU A 48 -36.19 -9.32 -124.98
C GLU A 48 -36.92 -9.61 -123.67
N GLY A 49 -37.90 -10.51 -123.68
CA GLY A 49 -38.62 -10.91 -122.47
C GLY A 49 -37.77 -11.71 -121.46
N GLU A 50 -36.78 -12.48 -121.92
CA GLU A 50 -35.80 -13.12 -121.02
C GLU A 50 -34.83 -12.10 -120.42
N MET A 51 -34.37 -11.13 -121.21
CA MET A 51 -33.52 -10.02 -120.77
C MET A 51 -34.21 -9.16 -119.70
N GLU A 52 -35.47 -8.78 -119.90
CA GLU A 52 -36.23 -8.01 -118.90
C GLU A 52 -36.42 -8.79 -117.59
N ARG A 53 -36.70 -10.10 -117.66
CA ARG A 53 -36.79 -10.93 -116.45
C ARG A 53 -35.46 -11.06 -115.72
N ALA A 54 -34.36 -11.27 -116.45
CA ALA A 54 -33.03 -11.35 -115.87
C ALA A 54 -32.61 -10.02 -115.23
N GLN A 55 -32.93 -8.90 -115.88
CA GLN A 55 -32.67 -7.57 -115.33
C GLN A 55 -33.49 -7.30 -114.06
N GLY A 56 -34.79 -7.64 -114.07
CA GLY A 56 -35.63 -7.51 -112.87
C GLY A 56 -35.19 -8.40 -111.70
N GLN A 57 -34.69 -9.61 -111.98
CA GLN A 57 -34.11 -10.49 -110.95
C GLN A 57 -32.83 -9.90 -110.36
N LEU A 58 -31.92 -9.40 -111.20
CA LEU A 58 -30.67 -8.79 -110.76
C LEU A 58 -30.93 -7.53 -109.92
N GLU A 59 -31.89 -6.69 -110.33
CA GLU A 59 -32.28 -5.49 -109.58
C GLU A 59 -32.88 -5.85 -108.21
N ALA A 60 -33.71 -6.89 -108.13
CA ALA A 60 -34.27 -7.38 -106.88
C ALA A 60 -33.19 -7.97 -105.94
N GLU A 61 -32.26 -8.76 -106.49
CA GLU A 61 -31.12 -9.29 -105.72
C GLU A 61 -30.20 -8.17 -105.22
N MET A 62 -29.94 -7.16 -106.05
CA MET A 62 -29.12 -6.02 -105.68
C MET A 62 -29.76 -5.21 -104.54
N GLN A 63 -31.07 -4.96 -104.61
CA GLN A 63 -31.81 -4.30 -103.54
C GLN A 63 -31.78 -5.11 -102.24
N SER A 64 -32.02 -6.43 -102.33
CA SER A 64 -31.98 -7.30 -101.16
C SER A 64 -30.58 -7.34 -100.51
N LEU A 65 -29.51 -7.40 -101.31
CA LEU A 65 -28.14 -7.35 -100.81
C LEU A 65 -27.81 -6.00 -100.19
N GLU A 66 -28.30 -4.90 -100.76
CA GLU A 66 -28.07 -3.57 -100.22
C GLU A 66 -28.81 -3.35 -98.89
N GLU A 67 -30.04 -3.85 -98.77
CA GLU A 67 -30.79 -3.88 -97.51
C GLU A 67 -30.10 -4.73 -96.44
N GLU A 68 -29.63 -5.94 -96.79
CA GLU A 68 -28.90 -6.80 -95.85
C GLU A 68 -27.58 -6.17 -95.41
N LYS A 69 -26.80 -5.59 -96.35
CA LYS A 69 -25.58 -4.84 -96.04
C LYS A 69 -25.87 -3.71 -95.07
N ASN A 70 -26.91 -2.91 -95.33
CA ASN A 70 -27.29 -1.80 -94.47
C ASN A 70 -27.74 -2.29 -93.08
N ARG A 71 -28.47 -3.41 -92.99
CA ARG A 71 -28.85 -4.02 -91.71
C ARG A 71 -27.64 -4.47 -90.90
N VAL A 72 -26.69 -5.17 -91.53
CA VAL A 72 -25.47 -5.65 -90.86
C VAL A 72 -24.61 -4.48 -90.37
N ILE A 73 -24.51 -3.39 -91.14
CA ILE A 73 -23.79 -2.18 -90.74
C ILE A 73 -24.46 -1.54 -89.51
N GLU A 74 -25.78 -1.41 -89.52
CA GLU A 74 -26.53 -0.82 -88.40
C GLU A 74 -26.38 -1.66 -87.12
N GLU A 75 -26.52 -2.98 -87.22
CA GLU A 75 -26.31 -3.87 -86.07
C GLU A 75 -24.86 -3.80 -85.54
N ALA A 76 -23.87 -3.74 -86.43
CA ALA A 76 -22.47 -3.59 -86.04
C ALA A 76 -22.22 -2.24 -85.35
N PHE A 77 -22.86 -1.16 -85.82
CA PHE A 77 -22.76 0.17 -85.21
C PHE A 77 -23.37 0.19 -83.81
N ILE A 78 -24.58 -0.35 -83.64
CA ILE A 78 -25.26 -0.43 -82.32
C ILE A 78 -24.44 -1.27 -81.33
N ARG A 79 -23.89 -2.42 -81.78
CA ARG A 79 -23.02 -3.26 -80.94
C ARG A 79 -21.77 -2.50 -80.51
N ALA A 80 -21.07 -1.85 -81.45
CA ALA A 80 -19.87 -1.07 -81.16
C ALA A 80 -20.16 0.10 -80.19
N GLU A 81 -21.30 0.78 -80.33
CA GLU A 81 -21.69 1.86 -79.43
C GLU A 81 -21.97 1.37 -78.01
N SER A 82 -22.68 0.23 -77.88
CA SER A 82 -22.95 -0.41 -76.59
C SER A 82 -21.66 -0.86 -75.89
N GLU A 83 -20.74 -1.49 -76.62
CA GLU A 83 -19.44 -1.90 -76.09
C GLU A 83 -18.61 -0.68 -75.66
N MET A 84 -18.59 0.38 -76.47
CA MET A 84 -17.87 1.61 -76.14
C MET A 84 -18.43 2.28 -74.87
N LYS A 85 -19.77 2.33 -74.71
CA LYS A 85 -20.41 2.84 -73.48
C LYS A 85 -20.02 1.99 -72.26
N ALA A 86 -20.09 0.67 -72.37
CA ALA A 86 -19.72 -0.24 -71.27
C ALA A 86 -18.23 -0.08 -70.88
N VAL A 87 -17.33 0.05 -71.85
CA VAL A 87 -15.90 0.31 -71.59
C VAL A 87 -15.72 1.66 -70.90
N HIS A 88 -16.45 2.70 -71.31
CA HIS A 88 -16.34 4.03 -70.72
C HIS A 88 -16.83 4.07 -69.25
N GLU A 89 -17.95 3.41 -68.96
CA GLU A 89 -18.48 3.28 -67.60
C GLU A 89 -17.53 2.51 -66.68
N ASN A 90 -16.99 1.38 -67.16
CA ASN A 90 -16.00 0.61 -66.43
C ASN A 90 -14.72 1.43 -66.16
N LEU A 91 -14.22 2.17 -67.16
CA LEU A 91 -13.05 3.02 -67.02
C LEU A 91 -13.30 4.16 -66.02
N ALA A 92 -14.50 4.76 -66.03
CA ALA A 92 -14.90 5.77 -65.07
C ALA A 92 -14.95 5.21 -63.63
N GLY A 93 -15.49 4.00 -63.45
CA GLY A 93 -15.50 3.30 -62.16
C GLY A 93 -14.09 3.00 -61.64
N VAL A 94 -13.20 2.47 -62.48
CA VAL A 94 -11.79 2.23 -62.13
C VAL A 94 -11.08 3.53 -61.76
N ARG A 95 -11.33 4.62 -62.52
CA ARG A 95 -10.73 5.93 -62.25
C ARG A 95 -11.17 6.51 -60.91
N MET A 96 -12.45 6.37 -60.55
CA MET A 96 -12.94 6.81 -59.24
C MET A 96 -12.36 6.00 -58.10
N ASN A 97 -12.29 4.66 -58.25
CA ASN A 97 -11.66 3.81 -57.25
C ASN A 97 -10.17 4.16 -57.05
N LEU A 98 -9.46 4.50 -58.13
CA LEU A 98 -8.06 4.90 -58.04
C LEU A 98 -7.87 6.27 -57.34
N LEU A 99 -8.80 7.20 -57.58
CA LEU A 99 -8.85 8.51 -56.92
C LEU A 99 -9.15 8.40 -55.41
N THR A 100 -9.93 7.41 -54.97
CA THR A 100 -10.24 7.21 -53.54
C THR A 100 -9.17 6.39 -52.80
N LEU A 101 -8.54 5.41 -53.47
CA LEU A 101 -7.47 4.60 -52.89
C LEU A 101 -6.17 5.38 -52.65
N GLN A 102 -5.82 6.32 -53.53
CA GLN A 102 -4.59 7.10 -53.39
C GLN A 102 -4.51 7.90 -52.07
N PRO A 103 -5.53 8.67 -51.68
CA PRO A 103 -5.58 9.35 -50.39
C PRO A 103 -5.51 8.37 -49.21
N ALA A 104 -6.27 7.27 -49.27
CA ALA A 104 -6.31 6.28 -48.20
C ALA A 104 -4.93 5.64 -47.95
N LEU A 105 -4.21 5.28 -49.01
CA LEU A 105 -2.85 4.74 -48.92
C LEU A 105 -1.86 5.77 -48.37
N ARG A 106 -1.99 7.05 -48.74
CA ARG A 106 -1.15 8.12 -48.18
C ARG A 106 -1.39 8.30 -46.69
N THR A 107 -2.65 8.33 -46.25
CA THR A 107 -3.01 8.42 -44.83
C THR A 107 -2.45 7.24 -44.05
N LEU A 108 -2.67 6.02 -44.53
CA LEU A 108 -2.15 4.81 -43.89
C LEU A 108 -0.62 4.82 -43.79
N THR A 109 0.06 5.30 -44.84
CA THR A 109 1.51 5.46 -44.83
C THR A 109 1.97 6.49 -43.78
N CYS A 110 1.25 7.60 -43.63
CA CYS A 110 1.51 8.58 -42.57
C CYS A 110 1.31 7.98 -41.17
N ASP A 111 0.19 7.31 -40.95
CA ASP A 111 -0.15 6.69 -39.66
C ASP A 111 0.88 5.63 -39.27
N TYR A 112 1.28 4.77 -40.22
CA TYR A 112 2.33 3.78 -40.03
C TYR A 112 3.66 4.43 -39.64
N ASN A 113 4.06 5.50 -40.33
CA ASN A 113 5.31 6.20 -40.01
C ASN A 113 5.25 6.91 -38.64
N CYS A 114 4.08 7.41 -38.25
CA CYS A 114 3.87 8.04 -36.94
C CYS A 114 3.97 7.00 -35.81
N LEU A 115 3.27 5.86 -35.98
CA LEU A 115 3.33 4.75 -35.04
C LEU A 115 4.74 4.16 -34.94
N LYS A 116 5.43 4.01 -36.07
CA LYS A 116 6.83 3.53 -36.12
C LYS A 116 7.75 4.44 -35.30
N ARG A 117 7.60 5.77 -35.38
CA ARG A 117 8.35 6.70 -34.52
C ARG A 117 8.00 6.52 -33.04
N GLN A 118 6.71 6.48 -32.70
CA GLN A 118 6.29 6.29 -31.30
C GLN A 118 6.86 5.00 -30.69
N VAL A 119 6.84 3.89 -31.44
CA VAL A 119 7.39 2.61 -30.99
C VAL A 119 8.92 2.66 -30.85
N GLN A 120 9.61 3.41 -31.72
CA GLN A 120 11.05 3.63 -31.61
C GLN A 120 11.42 4.48 -30.39
N ASP A 121 10.61 5.49 -30.06
CA ASP A 121 10.88 6.43 -28.97
C ASP A 121 10.40 5.92 -27.60
N PHE A 122 9.45 4.98 -27.58
CA PHE A 122 8.83 4.46 -26.34
C PHE A 122 9.84 3.91 -25.32
N PRO A 123 10.85 3.09 -25.69
CA PRO A 123 11.83 2.59 -24.74
C PRO A 123 12.60 3.72 -24.04
N TYR A 124 12.98 4.77 -24.77
CA TYR A 124 13.68 5.92 -24.21
C TYR A 124 12.80 6.73 -23.27
N MET A 125 11.54 6.96 -23.63
CA MET A 125 10.58 7.62 -22.74
C MET A 125 10.34 6.84 -21.45
N LEU A 126 10.21 5.51 -21.56
CA LEU A 126 10.02 4.63 -20.40
C LEU A 126 11.25 4.61 -19.49
N GLU A 127 12.45 4.49 -20.06
CA GLU A 127 13.70 4.52 -19.30
C GLU A 127 13.90 5.85 -18.58
N LYS A 128 13.58 6.97 -19.24
CA LYS A 128 13.60 8.29 -18.63
C LYS A 128 12.62 8.38 -17.45
N ALA A 129 11.36 7.96 -17.63
CA ALA A 129 10.36 7.99 -16.58
C ALA A 129 10.73 7.10 -15.37
N ILE A 130 11.29 5.91 -15.63
CA ILE A 130 11.78 5.01 -14.57
C ILE A 130 12.94 5.66 -13.81
N THR A 131 13.86 6.33 -14.51
CA THR A 131 15.01 6.97 -13.89
C THR A 131 14.60 8.15 -13.02
N GLU A 132 13.66 8.98 -13.50
CA GLU A 132 13.09 10.10 -12.74
C GLU A 132 12.36 9.60 -11.48
N ALA A 133 11.47 8.61 -11.63
CA ALA A 133 10.78 8.01 -10.50
C ALA A 133 11.73 7.38 -9.48
N LYS A 134 12.79 6.69 -9.95
CA LYS A 134 13.82 6.12 -9.08
C LYS A 134 14.56 7.22 -8.30
N GLN A 135 14.89 8.32 -8.96
CA GLN A 135 15.58 9.44 -8.33
C GLN A 135 14.72 10.09 -7.23
N GLU A 136 13.44 10.34 -7.52
CA GLU A 136 12.49 10.88 -6.54
C GLU A 136 12.32 9.95 -5.34
N ILE A 137 12.12 8.65 -5.58
CA ILE A 137 11.99 7.65 -4.51
C ILE A 137 13.26 7.59 -3.65
N CYS A 138 14.44 7.56 -4.27
CA CYS A 138 15.70 7.54 -3.52
C CYS A 138 15.90 8.81 -2.69
N GLN A 139 15.51 9.97 -3.21
CA GLN A 139 15.59 11.24 -2.48
C GLN A 139 14.68 11.21 -1.24
N VAL A 140 13.40 10.86 -1.41
CA VAL A 140 12.44 10.80 -0.30
C VAL A 140 12.88 9.79 0.76
N ILE A 141 13.33 8.60 0.36
CA ILE A 141 13.84 7.59 1.29
C ILE A 141 15.07 8.11 2.04
N GLY A 142 15.99 8.81 1.36
CA GLY A 142 17.16 9.41 1.97
C GLY A 142 16.80 10.46 3.03
N GLU A 143 15.87 11.35 2.70
CA GLU A 143 15.37 12.39 3.61
C GLU A 143 14.69 11.78 4.84
N VAL A 144 13.78 10.81 4.64
CA VAL A 144 13.10 10.10 5.74
C VAL A 144 14.10 9.35 6.62
N SER A 145 15.08 8.67 6.02
CA SER A 145 16.12 7.94 6.77
C SER A 145 16.95 8.89 7.62
N SER A 146 17.38 10.03 7.05
CA SER A 146 18.14 11.06 7.76
C SER A 146 17.33 11.67 8.91
N ALA A 147 16.08 12.03 8.65
CA ALA A 147 15.17 12.58 9.66
C ALA A 147 14.94 11.60 10.82
N ASN A 148 14.72 10.32 10.52
CA ASN A 148 14.56 9.28 11.54
C ASN A 148 15.83 9.10 12.39
N GLN A 149 17.02 9.12 11.78
CA GLN A 149 18.28 9.07 12.52
C GLN A 149 18.45 10.30 13.43
N GLU A 150 18.10 11.49 12.95
CA GLU A 150 18.16 12.70 13.75
C GLU A 150 17.16 12.66 14.91
N LEU A 151 15.93 12.18 14.67
CA LEU A 151 14.90 12.02 15.69
C LEU A 151 15.36 11.07 16.79
N LEU A 152 15.94 9.91 16.44
CA LEU A 152 16.50 8.97 17.41
C LEU A 152 17.64 9.60 18.24
N ARG A 153 18.50 10.42 17.62
CA ARG A 153 19.55 11.15 18.35
C ARG A 153 18.95 12.17 19.32
N LYS A 154 17.94 12.94 18.88
CA LYS A 154 17.23 13.92 19.72
C LYS A 154 16.52 13.25 20.88
N TYR A 155 15.80 12.16 20.64
CA TYR A 155 15.13 11.36 21.64
C TYR A 155 16.10 10.83 22.71
N LYS A 156 17.21 10.20 22.30
CA LYS A 156 18.25 9.74 23.24
C LYS A 156 18.86 10.88 24.06
N ARG A 157 19.06 12.05 23.45
CA ARG A 157 19.55 13.23 24.17
C ARG A 157 18.53 13.72 25.20
N GLU A 158 17.26 13.83 24.83
CA GLU A 158 16.16 14.23 25.73
C GLU A 158 16.07 13.26 26.90
N MET A 159 16.03 11.95 26.65
CA MET A 159 15.94 10.93 27.70
C MET A 159 17.08 11.04 28.71
N ASN A 160 18.31 11.27 28.22
CA ASN A 160 19.47 11.48 29.07
C ASN A 160 19.40 12.80 29.87
N LEU A 161 18.87 13.87 29.29
CA LEU A 161 18.66 15.14 29.98
C LEU A 161 17.58 14.99 31.06
N ARG A 162 16.47 14.33 30.75
CA ARG A 162 15.40 14.03 31.72
C ARG A 162 15.94 13.25 32.91
N LYS A 163 16.75 12.21 32.66
CA LYS A 163 17.45 11.45 33.71
C LYS A 163 18.38 12.34 34.54
N LYS A 164 19.12 13.26 33.92
CA LYS A 164 20.00 14.21 34.64
C LYS A 164 19.19 15.18 35.51
N CYS A 165 18.19 15.84 34.95
CA CYS A 165 17.33 16.77 35.68
C CYS A 165 16.61 16.09 36.84
N HIS A 166 16.10 14.88 36.63
CA HIS A 166 15.47 14.08 37.70
C HIS A 166 16.43 13.82 38.86
N ASN A 167 17.67 13.42 38.54
CA ASN A 167 18.68 13.16 39.56
C ASN A 167 19.15 14.43 40.28
N GLU A 168 19.26 15.56 39.57
CA GLU A 168 19.55 16.86 40.20
C GLU A 168 18.42 17.31 41.11
N LEU A 169 17.17 17.18 40.69
CA LEU A 169 15.99 17.53 41.51
C LEU A 169 15.97 16.71 42.80
N VAL A 170 16.18 15.40 42.70
CA VAL A 170 16.25 14.52 43.88
C VAL A 170 17.45 14.87 44.76
N ARG A 171 18.61 15.21 44.18
CA ARG A 171 19.79 15.64 44.95
C ARG A 171 19.55 16.96 45.68
N LEU A 172 18.88 17.92 45.03
CA LEU A 172 18.54 19.22 45.63
C LEU A 172 17.54 19.06 46.78
N LYS A 173 16.59 18.11 46.66
CA LYS A 173 15.71 17.71 47.77
C LYS A 173 16.44 16.97 48.91
N GLY A 174 17.70 16.60 48.74
CA GLY A 174 18.46 15.80 49.69
C GLY A 174 18.38 14.30 49.41
N ASN A 175 19.53 13.62 49.50
CA ASN A 175 19.63 12.16 49.35
C ASN A 175 19.09 11.41 50.57
N ILE A 176 18.95 12.09 51.71
CA ILE A 176 18.34 11.59 52.93
C ILE A 176 17.23 12.57 53.26
N ARG A 177 16.00 12.07 53.38
CA ARG A 177 14.83 12.90 53.74
C ARG A 177 14.07 12.26 54.89
N VAL A 178 13.50 13.10 55.74
CA VAL A 178 12.69 12.73 56.91
C VAL A 178 11.30 13.32 56.76
N LEU A 179 10.32 12.45 56.54
CA LEU A 179 8.91 12.77 56.45
C LEU A 179 8.24 12.37 57.77
N CYS A 180 7.27 13.14 58.25
CA CYS A 180 6.41 12.74 59.37
C CYS A 180 4.98 12.53 58.86
N ARG A 181 4.30 11.48 59.30
CA ARG A 181 2.90 11.21 58.98
C ARG A 181 2.11 10.96 60.25
N VAL A 182 1.22 11.89 60.58
CA VAL A 182 0.35 11.75 61.76
C VAL A 182 -0.89 10.95 61.36
N ARG A 183 -1.15 9.82 62.02
CA ARG A 183 -2.36 9.03 61.74
C ARG A 183 -3.64 9.68 62.30
N PRO A 184 -4.81 9.44 61.70
CA PRO A 184 -6.09 9.76 62.31
C PRO A 184 -6.27 9.08 63.68
N ILE A 185 -7.11 9.70 64.53
CA ILE A 185 -7.58 9.10 65.79
C ILE A 185 -8.49 7.92 65.45
N CYS A 186 -8.26 6.76 66.08
CA CYS A 186 -9.11 5.59 65.86
C CYS A 186 -10.42 5.72 66.64
N ALA A 187 -11.53 5.17 66.10
CA ALA A 187 -12.86 5.32 66.69
C ALA A 187 -12.94 4.91 68.17
N GLY A 188 -12.17 3.91 68.61
CA GLY A 188 -12.10 3.45 70.01
C GLY A 188 -11.23 4.30 70.95
N GLU A 189 -10.52 5.31 70.45
CA GLU A 189 -9.69 6.23 71.24
C GLU A 189 -10.45 7.51 71.64
N THR A 190 -11.64 7.73 71.05
CA THR A 190 -12.46 8.94 71.27
C THR A 190 -13.23 8.91 72.59
N ASP A 191 -13.49 7.71 73.14
CA ASP A 191 -14.33 7.50 74.33
C ASP A 191 -13.59 7.68 75.66
N ALA A 192 -12.26 7.84 75.63
CA ALA A 192 -11.49 8.19 76.81
C ALA A 192 -11.62 9.70 77.06
N ALA A 193 -12.11 10.09 78.23
CA ALA A 193 -12.38 11.49 78.62
C ALA A 193 -11.13 12.42 78.65
N ASP A 194 -9.95 11.94 78.21
CA ASP A 194 -8.66 12.64 78.26
C ASP A 194 -7.92 12.65 76.91
N THR A 195 -8.57 12.30 75.79
CA THR A 195 -7.96 12.30 74.45
C THR A 195 -7.79 13.72 73.92
N LYS A 196 -6.69 14.37 74.31
CA LYS A 196 -6.28 15.68 73.76
C LYS A 196 -5.38 15.49 72.55
N ASN A 197 -5.70 16.17 71.44
CA ASN A 197 -4.77 16.31 70.32
C ASN A 197 -3.56 17.10 70.76
N ILE A 198 -2.44 16.41 70.96
CA ILE A 198 -1.17 17.00 71.37
C ILE A 198 -0.33 17.50 70.18
N VAL A 199 -0.74 17.18 68.95
CA VAL A 199 -0.04 17.59 67.72
C VAL A 199 -0.86 18.63 66.98
N THR A 200 -0.23 19.73 66.58
CA THR A 200 -0.78 20.74 65.69
C THR A 200 0.20 21.04 64.56
N PHE A 201 -0.31 21.54 63.43
CA PHE A 201 0.46 21.76 62.21
C PHE A 201 0.62 23.25 61.94
N ASP A 202 1.70 23.63 61.27
CA ASP A 202 1.86 24.99 60.76
C ASP A 202 0.92 25.24 59.56
N PRO A 203 0.23 26.39 59.48
CA PRO A 203 -0.69 26.68 58.39
C PRO A 203 0.01 27.07 57.08
N ASP A 204 1.25 27.58 57.16
CA ASP A 204 1.97 28.14 56.02
C ASP A 204 3.17 27.28 55.58
N ASP A 205 3.64 26.38 56.46
CA ASP A 205 4.79 25.52 56.21
C ASP A 205 4.49 24.02 56.43
N ASP A 206 4.49 23.23 55.35
CA ASP A 206 4.26 21.78 55.42
C ASP A 206 5.45 20.99 55.96
N ALA A 207 6.57 21.63 56.33
CA ALA A 207 7.72 21.01 56.98
C ALA A 207 7.68 21.07 58.52
N VAL A 208 6.74 21.81 59.12
CA VAL A 208 6.76 22.12 60.55
C VAL A 208 5.56 21.52 61.30
N LEU A 209 5.83 20.89 62.46
CA LEU A 209 4.80 20.47 63.41
C LEU A 209 5.11 20.90 64.83
N TYR A 210 4.05 21.05 65.62
CA TYR A 210 4.12 21.44 67.02
C TYR A 210 3.55 20.33 67.90
N LEU A 211 4.30 19.95 68.94
CA LEU A 211 3.91 18.95 69.94
C LEU A 211 3.77 19.61 71.31
N SER A 212 2.58 19.53 71.89
CA SER A 212 2.31 19.99 73.26
C SER A 212 2.46 18.84 74.25
N ASN A 213 3.53 18.86 75.05
CA ASN A 213 3.79 17.86 76.07
C ASN A 213 3.92 18.52 77.44
N LYS A 214 3.02 18.18 78.38
CA LYS A 214 3.00 18.71 79.77
C LYS A 214 3.09 20.24 79.84
N GLY A 215 2.39 20.93 78.94
CA GLY A 215 2.34 22.40 78.87
C GLY A 215 3.55 23.07 78.20
N LYS A 216 4.53 22.29 77.70
CA LYS A 216 5.61 22.79 76.85
C LYS A 216 5.31 22.51 75.39
N LEU A 217 5.36 23.57 74.57
CA LEU A 217 5.27 23.45 73.12
C LEU A 217 6.67 23.15 72.56
N MET A 218 6.79 22.08 71.80
CA MET A 218 8.00 21.69 71.07
C MET A 218 7.74 21.84 69.58
N THR A 219 8.67 22.43 68.85
CA THR A 219 8.60 22.58 67.38
C THR A 219 9.57 21.60 66.74
N PHE A 220 9.10 20.90 65.69
CA PHE A 220 9.92 20.00 64.88
C PHE A 220 9.83 20.45 63.42
N GLU A 221 11.00 20.61 62.79
CA GLU A 221 11.16 20.92 61.37
C GLU A 221 11.75 19.69 60.66
N LEU A 222 11.12 19.28 59.58
CA LEU A 222 11.35 18.03 58.85
C LEU A 222 11.37 18.33 57.33
N ASP A 223 11.56 17.33 56.47
CA ASP A 223 11.45 17.56 55.02
C ASP A 223 9.99 17.66 54.54
N LYS A 224 9.05 17.07 55.31
CA LYS A 224 7.60 17.19 55.12
C LYS A 224 6.83 16.60 56.29
N VAL A 225 5.68 17.17 56.60
CA VAL A 225 4.71 16.72 57.59
C VAL A 225 3.37 16.49 56.92
N PHE A 226 2.90 15.26 57.00
CA PHE A 226 1.57 14.85 56.56
C PHE A 226 0.60 14.90 57.74
N PRO A 227 -0.41 15.78 57.69
CA PRO A 227 -1.40 15.88 58.74
C PRO A 227 -2.37 14.70 58.70
N THR A 228 -3.26 14.60 59.68
CA THR A 228 -4.17 13.46 59.85
C THR A 228 -5.07 13.15 58.65
N GLN A 229 -5.39 14.16 57.85
CA GLN A 229 -6.22 14.05 56.65
C GLN A 229 -5.45 13.55 55.42
N ALA A 230 -4.12 13.44 55.52
CA ALA A 230 -3.29 13.06 54.38
C ALA A 230 -3.55 11.61 53.93
N THR A 231 -3.82 11.48 52.65
CA THR A 231 -4.16 10.22 51.99
C THR A 231 -2.90 9.38 51.68
N GLN A 232 -3.07 8.08 51.42
CA GLN A 232 -1.97 7.24 50.95
C GLN A 232 -1.40 7.72 49.62
N GLU A 233 -2.23 8.30 48.77
CA GLU A 233 -1.83 8.85 47.47
C GLU A 233 -0.88 10.03 47.66
N GLU A 234 -1.22 10.99 48.52
CA GLU A 234 -0.36 12.16 48.80
C GLU A 234 0.99 11.74 49.39
N VAL A 235 0.99 10.78 50.32
CA VAL A 235 2.23 10.21 50.88
C VAL A 235 3.05 9.51 49.79
N PHE A 236 2.39 8.76 48.89
CA PHE A 236 3.07 8.09 47.79
C PHE A 236 3.66 9.06 46.77
N GLN A 237 2.94 10.13 46.42
CA GLN A 237 3.42 11.16 45.48
C GLN A 237 4.75 11.77 45.92
N GLU A 238 4.95 11.97 47.23
CA GLU A 238 6.20 12.52 47.76
C GLU A 238 7.40 11.58 47.61
N VAL A 239 7.16 10.26 47.64
CA VAL A 239 8.19 9.22 47.50
C VAL A 239 8.30 8.66 46.08
N GLN A 240 7.34 8.97 45.19
CA GLN A 240 7.21 8.44 43.84
C GLN A 240 8.48 8.63 42.99
N SER A 241 9.06 9.83 43.08
CA SER A 241 10.30 10.20 42.37
C SER A 241 11.51 9.34 42.76
N LEU A 242 11.51 8.78 43.96
CA LEU A 242 12.54 7.83 44.36
C LEU A 242 12.28 6.45 43.77
N VAL A 243 11.04 5.98 43.76
CA VAL A 243 10.69 4.70 43.13
C VAL A 243 11.12 4.67 41.66
N THR A 244 10.92 5.77 40.92
CA THR A 244 11.40 5.87 39.53
C THR A 244 12.93 5.91 39.42
N SER A 245 13.64 6.37 40.46
CA SER A 245 15.11 6.32 40.51
C SER A 245 15.65 4.88 40.51
N CYS A 246 14.88 3.88 40.98
CA CYS A 246 15.28 2.47 40.93
C CYS A 246 15.48 2.00 39.48
N ILE A 247 14.57 2.40 38.58
CA ILE A 247 14.63 2.08 37.15
C ILE A 247 15.86 2.73 36.50
N ASP A 248 16.28 3.88 37.02
CA ASP A 248 17.48 4.57 36.59
C ASP A 248 18.79 3.95 37.12
N GLY A 249 18.72 2.91 37.94
CA GLY A 249 19.87 2.21 38.51
C GLY A 249 20.39 2.81 39.82
N PHE A 250 19.54 3.47 40.60
CA PHE A 250 19.87 3.92 41.95
C PHE A 250 19.33 2.96 43.01
N ASN A 251 20.06 2.84 44.13
CA ASN A 251 19.57 2.12 45.30
C ASN A 251 18.69 3.06 46.11
N VAL A 252 17.47 2.63 46.42
CA VAL A 252 16.50 3.41 47.19
C VAL A 252 16.05 2.60 48.38
N CYS A 253 15.99 3.25 49.54
CA CYS A 253 15.46 2.65 50.75
C CYS A 253 14.44 3.58 51.40
N ILE A 254 13.24 3.05 51.65
CA ILE A 254 12.15 3.76 52.33
C ILE A 254 12.00 3.11 53.69
N PHE A 255 12.14 3.93 54.73
CA PHE A 255 12.06 3.56 56.12
C PHE A 255 10.74 4.01 56.73
N ALA A 256 10.07 3.16 57.52
CA ALA A 256 8.85 3.53 58.24
C ALA A 256 9.01 3.30 59.74
N TYR A 257 9.30 4.36 60.48
CA TYR A 257 9.60 4.33 61.90
C TYR A 257 8.42 4.83 62.73
N GLY A 258 8.19 4.26 63.91
CA GLY A 258 7.10 4.68 64.80
C GLY A 258 6.79 3.64 65.87
N GLN A 259 6.01 3.96 66.89
CA GLN A 259 5.60 3.00 67.93
C GLN A 259 4.55 1.98 67.44
N THR A 260 4.37 0.87 68.14
CA THR A 260 3.26 -0.08 67.86
C THR A 260 1.92 0.65 67.83
N GLY A 261 1.12 0.41 66.77
CA GLY A 261 -0.15 1.10 66.56
C GLY A 261 -0.06 2.52 65.99
N SER A 262 1.13 3.04 65.65
CA SER A 262 1.24 4.39 65.06
C SER A 262 0.80 4.47 63.60
N GLY A 263 0.87 3.37 62.84
CA GLY A 263 0.38 3.31 61.46
C GLY A 263 1.42 2.85 60.42
N LYS A 264 2.58 2.31 60.82
CA LYS A 264 3.61 1.78 59.89
C LYS A 264 3.06 0.79 58.87
N THR A 265 2.29 -0.21 59.32
CA THR A 265 1.65 -1.19 58.44
C THR A 265 0.74 -0.50 57.43
N TYR A 266 -0.06 0.45 57.90
CA TYR A 266 -0.95 1.22 57.04
C TYR A 266 -0.15 1.99 55.99
N THR A 267 0.91 2.71 56.36
CA THR A 267 1.74 3.46 55.41
C THR A 267 2.44 2.57 54.38
N MET A 268 3.06 1.47 54.81
CA MET A 268 3.86 0.62 53.91
C MET A 268 3.00 -0.35 53.08
N GLU A 269 2.07 -1.06 53.72
CA GLU A 269 1.23 -2.06 53.05
C GLU A 269 -0.14 -1.51 52.67
N GLY A 270 -0.75 -0.75 53.57
CA GLY A 270 -2.13 -0.25 53.46
C GLY A 270 -3.18 -1.34 53.60
N VAL A 271 -4.39 -1.01 53.18
CA VAL A 271 -5.51 -1.94 53.08
C VAL A 271 -5.83 -2.20 51.60
N PRO A 272 -6.51 -3.30 51.23
CA PRO A 272 -6.81 -3.59 49.83
C PRO A 272 -7.52 -2.44 49.09
N GLU A 273 -8.38 -1.69 49.79
CA GLU A 273 -9.15 -0.56 49.27
C GLU A 273 -8.31 0.72 49.17
N ASP A 274 -7.29 0.88 50.04
CA ASP A 274 -6.39 2.03 50.08
C ASP A 274 -4.94 1.56 50.28
N PRO A 275 -4.29 1.08 49.19
CA PRO A 275 -2.98 0.45 49.26
C PRO A 275 -1.90 1.42 49.73
N GLY A 276 -0.90 0.90 50.43
CA GLY A 276 0.25 1.67 50.90
C GLY A 276 1.36 1.79 49.85
N ILE A 277 2.51 2.29 50.29
CA ILE A 277 3.68 2.58 49.44
C ILE A 277 4.12 1.34 48.64
N ASN A 278 4.13 0.14 49.23
CA ASN A 278 4.66 -1.07 48.59
C ASN A 278 3.89 -1.43 47.30
N GLN A 279 2.56 -1.48 47.34
CA GLN A 279 1.77 -1.83 46.15
C GLN A 279 1.78 -0.70 45.11
N ARG A 280 1.71 0.56 45.56
CA ARG A 280 1.75 1.72 44.66
C ARG A 280 3.09 1.81 43.94
N ALA A 281 4.20 1.59 44.65
CA ALA A 281 5.54 1.54 44.08
C ALA A 281 5.66 0.46 43.00
N LEU A 282 5.19 -0.76 43.28
CA LEU A 282 5.26 -1.86 42.32
C LEU A 282 4.38 -1.61 41.08
N ARG A 283 3.16 -1.08 41.26
CA ARG A 283 2.30 -0.67 40.13
C ARG A 283 3.00 0.34 39.22
N LEU A 284 3.64 1.34 39.82
CA LEU A 284 4.41 2.34 39.08
C LEU A 284 5.60 1.70 38.35
N LEU A 285 6.35 0.82 39.00
CA LEU A 285 7.48 0.13 38.38
C LEU A 285 7.04 -0.68 37.15
N PHE A 286 5.94 -1.43 37.23
CA PHE A 286 5.42 -2.18 36.07
C PHE A 286 4.94 -1.27 34.94
N SER A 287 4.28 -0.16 35.27
CA SER A 287 3.87 0.85 34.28
C SER A 287 5.09 1.38 33.52
N GLU A 288 6.11 1.82 34.24
CA GLU A 288 7.34 2.37 33.67
C GLU A 288 8.14 1.34 32.86
N VAL A 289 8.23 0.10 33.35
CA VAL A 289 8.86 -1.01 32.62
C VAL A 289 8.13 -1.30 31.32
N SER A 290 6.79 -1.30 31.35
CA SER A 290 5.96 -1.55 30.17
C SER A 290 6.12 -0.45 29.12
N GLU A 291 6.16 0.82 29.55
CA GLU A 291 6.37 1.97 28.67
C GLU A 291 7.76 1.94 28.01
N LYS A 292 8.78 1.51 28.75
CA LYS A 292 10.19 1.45 28.28
C LYS A 292 10.56 0.15 27.56
N LYS A 293 9.65 -0.81 27.43
CA LYS A 293 9.86 -2.13 26.81
C LYS A 293 10.47 -2.13 25.40
N PRO A 294 10.15 -1.17 24.49
CA PRO A 294 10.78 -1.13 23.16
C PRO A 294 12.30 -0.96 23.24
N ASP A 295 12.77 -0.14 24.18
CA ASP A 295 14.17 0.23 24.32
C ASP A 295 14.91 -0.69 25.31
N TRP A 296 14.26 -1.13 26.39
CA TRP A 296 14.88 -1.81 27.55
C TRP A 296 14.15 -3.12 27.89
N ASP A 297 14.84 -4.11 28.47
CA ASP A 297 14.20 -5.36 28.92
C ASP A 297 14.40 -5.55 30.42
N TYR A 298 13.46 -5.05 31.22
CA TYR A 298 13.57 -5.12 32.67
C TYR A 298 12.98 -6.39 33.26
N LYS A 299 13.67 -6.94 34.26
CA LYS A 299 13.21 -8.00 35.15
C LYS A 299 13.03 -7.43 36.56
N ILE A 300 11.87 -7.66 37.16
CA ILE A 300 11.59 -7.28 38.55
C ILE A 300 11.66 -8.52 39.44
N ILE A 301 12.52 -8.45 40.46
CA ILE A 301 12.74 -9.52 41.43
C ILE A 301 12.34 -8.99 42.81
N VAL A 302 11.60 -9.80 43.55
CA VAL A 302 11.12 -9.50 44.90
C VAL A 302 11.66 -10.55 45.87
N SER A 303 12.18 -10.09 47.00
CA SER A 303 12.49 -10.93 48.16
C SER A 303 11.97 -10.29 49.44
N MET A 304 11.59 -11.13 50.42
CA MET A 304 11.11 -10.66 51.72
C MET A 304 11.86 -11.36 52.84
N VAL A 305 12.40 -10.56 53.76
CA VAL A 305 13.19 -11.04 54.90
C VAL A 305 12.69 -10.37 56.18
N GLU A 306 12.66 -11.14 57.26
CA GLU A 306 12.37 -10.66 58.60
C GLU A 306 13.63 -10.73 59.46
N ILE A 307 13.90 -9.66 60.20
CA ILE A 307 14.96 -9.62 61.20
C ILE A 307 14.28 -9.64 62.55
N TYR A 308 14.51 -10.72 63.30
CA TYR A 308 13.99 -10.89 64.64
C TYR A 308 15.11 -11.34 65.56
N ASN A 309 15.36 -10.58 66.63
CA ASN A 309 16.42 -10.87 67.60
C ASN A 309 17.77 -11.13 66.92
N GLU A 310 18.21 -10.20 66.07
CA GLU A 310 19.46 -10.27 65.29
C GLU A 310 19.59 -11.50 64.37
N THR A 311 18.49 -12.21 64.09
CA THR A 311 18.46 -13.36 63.19
C THR A 311 17.63 -13.05 61.95
N LEU A 312 18.19 -13.30 60.76
CA LEU A 312 17.47 -13.20 59.49
C LEU A 312 16.62 -14.44 59.25
N ARG A 313 15.38 -14.23 58.83
CA ARG A 313 14.40 -15.26 58.46
C ARG A 313 13.86 -15.00 57.06
N ASN A 314 13.88 -16.03 56.23
CA ASN A 314 13.28 -15.98 54.90
C ASN A 314 11.76 -16.06 55.01
N LEU A 315 11.03 -15.04 54.57
CA LEU A 315 9.56 -15.04 54.60
C LEU A 315 8.93 -15.70 53.37
N LEU A 316 9.73 -16.05 52.37
CA LEU A 316 9.28 -16.66 51.11
C LEU A 316 9.87 -18.06 50.90
N GLY A 317 10.58 -18.59 51.89
CA GLY A 317 11.23 -19.90 51.81
C GLY A 317 10.33 -21.01 52.34
N ASP A 318 10.60 -22.26 51.96
CA ASP A 318 9.83 -23.40 52.45
C ASP A 318 10.11 -23.70 53.94
N ASN A 319 11.27 -23.25 54.45
CA ASN A 319 11.69 -23.48 55.83
C ASN A 319 11.87 -22.17 56.61
N PRO A 320 10.86 -21.72 57.39
CA PRO A 320 10.91 -20.46 58.13
C PRO A 320 11.94 -20.43 59.28
N ASN A 321 12.51 -21.59 59.64
CA ASN A 321 13.56 -21.71 60.66
C ASN A 321 14.98 -21.73 60.07
N GLU A 322 15.12 -21.64 58.75
CA GLU A 322 16.43 -21.50 58.12
C GLU A 322 17.05 -20.16 58.50
N LYS A 323 18.22 -20.22 59.16
CA LYS A 323 18.98 -19.03 59.53
C LYS A 323 19.76 -18.55 58.32
N LEU A 324 19.54 -17.28 57.95
CA LEU A 324 20.31 -16.63 56.90
C LEU A 324 21.38 -15.72 57.52
N ASP A 325 22.51 -15.57 56.81
CA ASP A 325 23.61 -14.69 57.21
C ASP A 325 23.92 -13.69 56.09
N ILE A 326 24.31 -12.46 56.45
CA ILE A 326 24.76 -11.47 55.47
C ILE A 326 26.21 -11.75 55.09
N LYS A 327 26.50 -11.84 53.78
CA LYS A 327 27.84 -12.07 53.25
C LYS A 327 28.22 -10.99 52.22
N MET A 328 29.52 -10.82 51.99
CA MET A 328 30.00 -9.98 50.89
C MET A 328 29.92 -10.76 49.56
N CYS A 329 29.43 -10.11 48.51
CA CYS A 329 29.35 -10.66 47.17
C CYS A 329 30.73 -11.17 46.70
N PRO A 330 30.81 -12.41 46.18
CA PRO A 330 32.08 -13.01 45.76
C PRO A 330 32.64 -12.40 44.46
N ASP A 331 31.89 -11.50 43.80
CA ASP A 331 32.25 -10.82 42.56
C ASP A 331 33.27 -9.68 42.74
N GLY A 332 33.71 -9.42 43.98
CA GLY A 332 34.66 -8.35 44.31
C GLY A 332 34.06 -6.95 44.26
N SER A 333 32.73 -6.82 44.18
CA SER A 333 32.03 -5.53 44.22
C SER A 333 32.03 -4.86 45.60
N GLY A 334 32.26 -5.65 46.66
CA GLY A 334 32.11 -5.20 48.05
C GLY A 334 30.64 -5.01 48.48
N GLN A 335 29.68 -5.41 47.65
CA GLN A 335 28.25 -5.38 47.99
C GLN A 335 27.90 -6.49 48.98
N LEU A 336 26.90 -6.28 49.81
CA LEU A 336 26.36 -7.29 50.72
C LEU A 336 25.20 -8.03 50.04
N TYR A 337 25.11 -9.34 50.26
CA TYR A 337 23.99 -10.17 49.84
C TYR A 337 23.66 -11.20 50.93
N VAL A 338 22.46 -11.79 50.83
CA VAL A 338 21.99 -12.83 51.75
C VAL A 338 21.89 -14.15 50.96
N PRO A 339 22.88 -15.05 51.05
CA PRO A 339 22.83 -16.34 50.36
C PRO A 339 21.66 -17.18 50.89
N GLY A 340 20.93 -17.85 49.99
CA GLY A 340 19.77 -18.68 50.35
C GLY A 340 18.47 -17.89 50.52
N LEU A 341 18.48 -16.57 50.30
CA LEU A 341 17.25 -15.77 50.26
C LEU A 341 16.43 -16.15 49.02
N THR A 342 15.15 -16.50 49.22
CA THR A 342 14.27 -16.83 48.10
C THR A 342 13.89 -15.56 47.34
N GLU A 343 14.05 -15.63 46.02
CA GLU A 343 13.76 -14.55 45.08
C GLU A 343 12.63 -14.96 44.14
N PHE A 344 11.61 -14.11 44.03
CA PHE A 344 10.50 -14.29 43.10
C PHE A 344 10.59 -13.28 41.98
N THR A 345 10.61 -13.76 40.74
CA THR A 345 10.41 -12.87 39.59
C THR A 345 8.93 -12.56 39.49
N VAL A 346 8.58 -11.29 39.40
CA VAL A 346 7.19 -10.83 39.30
C VAL A 346 6.99 -10.11 37.97
N GLU A 347 5.90 -10.45 37.28
CA GLU A 347 5.55 -9.83 35.99
C GLU A 347 4.27 -8.98 36.10
N SER A 348 3.51 -9.15 37.19
CA SER A 348 2.27 -8.41 37.41
C SER A 348 1.98 -8.13 38.89
N VAL A 349 0.95 -7.32 39.13
CA VAL A 349 0.46 -6.98 40.47
C VAL A 349 -0.14 -8.21 41.16
N GLU A 350 -0.73 -9.12 40.40
CA GLU A 350 -1.32 -10.36 40.91
C GLU A 350 -0.24 -11.29 41.48
N ASP A 351 0.93 -11.37 40.85
CA ASP A 351 2.05 -12.17 41.36
C ASP A 351 2.54 -11.68 42.71
N ILE A 352 2.52 -10.35 42.93
CA ILE A 352 2.88 -9.78 44.24
C ILE A 352 1.88 -10.17 45.31
N ASN A 353 0.58 -10.20 44.99
CA ASN A 353 -0.42 -10.63 45.96
C ASN A 353 -0.20 -12.10 46.38
N LYS A 354 0.26 -12.96 45.46
CA LYS A 354 0.67 -14.34 45.80
C LYS A 354 1.90 -14.37 46.70
N VAL A 355 2.93 -13.55 46.40
CA VAL A 355 4.13 -13.41 47.23
C VAL A 355 3.76 -12.94 48.64
N LYS A 356 2.88 -11.95 48.77
CA LYS A 356 2.38 -11.44 50.06
C LYS A 356 1.62 -12.48 50.86
N LEU A 357 0.72 -13.24 50.21
CA LEU A 357 -0.01 -14.33 50.86
C LEU A 357 0.95 -15.36 51.47
N THR A 358 2.00 -15.70 50.73
CA THR A 358 3.05 -16.63 51.18
C THR A 358 3.78 -16.09 52.42
N ALA A 359 4.20 -14.82 52.39
CA ALA A 359 4.87 -14.16 53.53
C ALA A 359 4.00 -14.02 54.78
N SER A 360 2.71 -13.74 54.61
CA SER A 360 1.75 -13.60 55.72
C SER A 360 1.63 -14.91 56.51
N ASN A 361 1.57 -16.04 55.81
CA ASN A 361 1.42 -17.37 56.43
C ASN A 361 2.64 -17.81 57.26
N GLN A 362 3.81 -17.22 57.01
CA GLN A 362 5.07 -17.59 57.67
C GLN A 362 5.49 -16.63 58.79
N SER A 363 4.71 -15.56 59.03
CA SER A 363 5.03 -14.55 60.04
C SER A 363 4.53 -14.97 61.44
N TYR A 364 5.38 -14.85 62.47
CA TYR A 364 4.98 -15.05 63.86
C TYR A 364 4.19 -13.82 64.39
N ALA A 365 2.89 -13.76 64.12
CA ALA A 365 1.88 -12.89 64.77
C ALA A 365 2.05 -11.34 64.74
N THR A 366 1.03 -10.67 64.19
CA THR A 366 0.39 -9.37 64.61
C THR A 366 1.22 -8.23 65.23
N CYS A 367 2.39 -7.88 64.71
CA CYS A 367 2.91 -6.51 64.83
C CYS A 367 3.84 -6.19 63.66
N HIS A 368 3.40 -5.35 62.73
CA HIS A 368 4.17 -5.08 61.50
C HIS A 368 5.02 -3.82 61.71
N HIS A 369 6.25 -4.02 62.14
CA HIS A 369 7.29 -2.99 62.15
C HIS A 369 8.13 -3.12 60.87
N TYR A 370 8.11 -2.07 60.05
CA TYR A 370 8.95 -1.95 58.86
C TYR A 370 10.02 -0.90 59.14
N THR A 371 11.09 -1.21 59.92
CA THR A 371 12.49 -0.73 59.72
C THR A 371 13.49 -0.87 60.88
N LEU A 372 14.74 -1.25 60.55
CA LEU A 372 15.97 -1.19 61.39
C LEU A 372 16.39 0.28 61.64
N GLN A 373 16.72 0.84 62.82
CA GLN A 373 16.93 0.40 64.22
C GLN A 373 16.91 1.70 65.08
N CYS A 374 16.26 1.81 66.24
CA CYS A 374 16.71 1.67 67.66
C CYS A 374 15.50 2.12 68.51
N GLN A 375 15.03 1.54 69.62
CA GLN A 375 15.59 0.74 70.72
C GLN A 375 14.39 0.01 71.40
N LEU A 376 14.61 -1.21 71.93
CA LEU A 376 13.67 -2.20 72.50
C LEU A 376 12.97 -3.18 71.51
N HIS A 377 13.58 -4.37 71.35
CA HIS A 377 12.92 -5.68 71.20
C HIS A 377 12.01 -6.06 70.01
N GLU A 378 11.81 -5.25 68.97
CA GLU A 378 10.70 -5.50 68.00
C GLU A 378 11.13 -5.89 66.56
N LEU A 379 10.32 -6.74 65.91
CA LEU A 379 10.50 -7.33 64.57
C LEU A 379 10.76 -6.30 63.46
N HIS A 380 11.58 -6.63 62.45
CA HIS A 380 11.72 -5.83 61.22
C HIS A 380 11.43 -6.63 59.97
N LYS A 381 10.45 -6.21 59.16
CA LYS A 381 10.23 -6.78 57.82
C LYS A 381 10.88 -5.90 56.75
N CYS A 382 11.53 -6.53 55.78
CA CYS A 382 12.17 -5.87 54.65
C CYS A 382 11.66 -6.50 53.34
N MET A 383 11.14 -5.67 52.44
CA MET A 383 10.80 -6.04 51.08
C MET A 383 11.82 -5.44 50.14
N ASN A 384 12.61 -6.29 49.49
CA ASN A 384 13.58 -5.86 48.50
C ASN A 384 12.98 -6.00 47.11
N ILE A 385 13.06 -4.93 46.31
CA ILE A 385 12.62 -4.91 44.92
C ILE A 385 13.84 -4.56 44.07
N THR A 386 14.21 -5.46 43.17
CA THR A 386 15.37 -5.30 42.29
C THR A 386 14.91 -5.26 40.84
N THR A 387 15.27 -4.18 40.13
CA THR A 387 15.06 -4.04 38.69
C THR A 387 16.37 -4.31 37.95
N VAL A 388 16.39 -5.28 37.04
CA VAL A 388 17.57 -5.67 36.26
C VAL A 388 17.27 -5.50 34.77
N ASP A 389 18.13 -4.84 34.00
CA ASP A 389 18.00 -4.79 32.54
C ASP A 389 18.77 -5.94 31.86
N ASN A 390 18.05 -6.82 31.19
CA ASN A 390 18.59 -8.01 30.52
C ASN A 390 19.34 -7.67 29.23
N LYS A 391 19.05 -6.53 28.55
CA LYS A 391 19.76 -6.15 27.31
C LYS A 391 21.22 -5.73 27.56
N ILE A 392 21.61 -5.46 28.81
CA ILE A 392 22.98 -5.11 29.22
C ILE A 392 23.83 -6.34 29.60
N LEU A 393 23.28 -7.57 29.55
CA LEU A 393 24.04 -8.80 29.77
C LEU A 393 24.98 -9.14 28.60
N PHE A 394 26.04 -8.34 28.41
CA PHE A 394 27.24 -8.76 27.70
C PHE A 394 28.20 -9.44 28.68
N PRO A 395 28.87 -10.55 28.32
CA PRO A 395 29.92 -11.11 29.14
C PRO A 395 31.08 -10.11 29.17
N GLY A 396 31.31 -9.47 30.32
CA GLY A 396 32.50 -8.63 30.53
C GLY A 396 32.27 -7.12 30.68
N LYS A 397 31.04 -6.60 30.68
CA LYS A 397 30.78 -5.22 31.14
C LYS A 397 30.17 -5.24 32.53
N LYS A 398 30.97 -4.82 33.51
CA LYS A 398 30.58 -4.66 34.92
C LYS A 398 29.26 -3.91 34.99
N ALA A 399 28.28 -4.46 35.71
CA ALA A 399 27.13 -3.71 36.21
C ALA A 399 27.67 -2.37 36.75
N PHE A 400 27.05 -1.26 36.33
CA PHE A 400 27.46 0.05 36.81
C PHE A 400 27.58 -0.01 38.33
N PRO A 401 28.69 0.42 38.93
CA PRO A 401 28.81 0.39 40.38
C PRO A 401 27.72 1.31 40.93
N PHE A 402 26.71 0.73 41.56
CA PHE A 402 25.62 1.43 42.26
C PHE A 402 26.26 2.29 43.37
N LYS A 403 26.69 3.51 43.04
CA LYS A 403 27.48 4.36 43.95
C LYS A 403 26.66 5.32 44.81
N HIS A 404 25.34 5.38 44.61
CA HIS A 404 24.49 6.36 45.29
C HIS A 404 23.24 5.70 45.85
N PHE A 405 23.12 5.76 47.17
CA PHE A 405 21.93 5.38 47.91
C PHE A 405 21.08 6.61 48.17
N LYS A 406 19.77 6.47 48.04
CA LYS A 406 18.76 7.47 48.40
C LYS A 406 17.89 6.90 49.52
N TYR A 407 17.74 7.65 50.59
CA TYR A 407 17.07 7.23 51.82
C TYR A 407 15.89 8.14 52.14
N ILE A 408 14.73 7.55 52.45
CA ILE A 408 13.62 8.28 53.07
C ILE A 408 13.31 7.62 54.39
N TYR A 409 13.13 8.41 55.44
CA TYR A 409 12.58 8.02 56.73
C TYR A 409 11.20 8.61 56.86
N ILE A 410 10.18 7.77 57.08
CA ILE A 410 8.82 8.18 57.37
C ILE A 410 8.57 7.88 58.84
N TYR A 411 8.57 8.92 59.67
CA TYR A 411 8.16 8.86 61.07
C TYR A 411 6.64 8.88 61.15
N ILE A 412 6.06 7.88 61.82
CA ILE A 412 4.62 7.66 61.95
C ILE A 412 4.22 7.64 63.40
#